data_AF-A0A7S0C5D5-F1
#
_entry.id   AF-A0A7S0C5D5-F1
#
_cell.length_a   1.000
_cell.length_b   1.000
_cell.length_c   1.000
_cell.angle_alpha   90.00
_cell.angle_beta   90.00
_cell.angle_gamma   90.00
#
_symmetry.space_group_name_H-M   'P 1'
#
loop_
_entity.id
_entity.type
_entity.pdbx_description
1 polymer ?
#
loop_
_entity_poly.entity_id
_entity_poly.type
_entity_poly.pdbx_seq_one_letter_code
_entity_poly.pdbx_strand_id
1 'polypeptide(L)'
;MLDLFSPQKVVYNGGIANVKEWKISCYLEVMSGGVPTTNPNLELRDLFLPLLETCDKLFIEWYRQQKACNNNSVMKKMKVNGNDGELKVNRLMTFITRYTPNPGEQALLKHIDGAGKVDGSVVIALPMDKWSSTLEVNSFDGHGGGLTFWDGRGRQEIHYDTRVGDVCFIDRAVWHQADPITKGTRWALVIFYTIQ
;
A
#
# COMPACT_ATOMS: atom_id res chain seq x y z
N MET A 1 8.33 -19.27 -8.81
CA MET A 1 7.44 -18.08 -8.74
C MET A 1 7.14 -17.71 -7.30
N LEU A 2 6.64 -18.62 -6.45
CA LEU A 2 6.41 -18.34 -5.02
C LEU A 2 7.68 -17.89 -4.27
N ASP A 3 8.85 -18.41 -4.65
CA ASP A 3 10.12 -17.99 -4.05
C ASP A 3 10.42 -16.50 -4.27
N LEU A 4 9.93 -15.89 -5.36
CA LEU A 4 10.09 -14.45 -5.61
C LEU A 4 9.30 -13.61 -4.59
N PHE A 5 8.22 -14.16 -4.04
CA PHE A 5 7.39 -13.52 -3.01
C PHE A 5 7.90 -13.82 -1.59
N SER A 6 9.04 -14.50 -1.45
CA SER A 6 9.62 -14.81 -0.15
C SER A 6 9.80 -13.51 0.65
N PRO A 7 9.24 -13.44 1.88
CA PRO A 7 9.37 -12.25 2.68
C PRO A 7 10.83 -11.92 2.99
N GLN A 8 11.16 -10.65 2.94
CA GLN A 8 12.45 -10.14 3.35
C GLN A 8 12.37 -9.77 4.84
N LYS A 9 13.38 -10.20 5.61
CA LYS A 9 13.51 -9.70 6.98
C LYS A 9 13.95 -8.25 6.91
N VAL A 10 13.13 -7.33 7.41
CA VAL A 10 13.47 -5.92 7.47
C VAL A 10 13.46 -5.38 8.89
N VAL A 11 14.37 -4.46 9.16
CA VAL A 11 14.46 -3.77 10.45
C VAL A 11 13.92 -2.36 10.28
N TYR A 12 12.93 -2.03 11.11
CA TYR A 12 12.40 -0.68 11.22
C TYR A 12 12.99 0.02 12.44
N ASN A 13 13.20 1.33 12.35
CA ASN A 13 13.68 2.17 13.48
C ASN A 13 12.60 2.37 14.58
N GLY A 14 11.65 1.43 14.74
CA GLY A 14 10.55 1.50 15.70
C GLY A 14 9.33 2.33 15.27
N GLY A 15 9.35 2.93 14.08
CA GLY A 15 8.32 3.86 13.61
C GLY A 15 7.00 3.23 13.14
N ILE A 16 7.02 2.00 12.63
CA ILE A 16 5.78 1.28 12.27
C ILE A 16 5.27 0.56 13.51
N ALA A 17 4.28 1.15 14.18
CA ALA A 17 3.54 0.50 15.28
C ALA A 17 4.41 -0.19 16.36
N ASN A 18 5.60 0.36 16.68
CA ASN A 18 6.60 -0.24 17.58
C ASN A 18 7.13 -1.63 17.17
N VAL A 19 6.92 -2.05 15.92
CA VAL A 19 7.45 -3.30 15.38
C VAL A 19 8.87 -3.08 14.89
N LYS A 20 9.83 -3.75 15.53
CA LYS A 20 11.26 -3.65 15.17
C LYS A 20 11.65 -4.55 14.00
N GLU A 21 11.02 -5.72 13.89
CA GLU A 21 11.26 -6.68 12.83
C GLU A 21 9.96 -6.96 12.09
N TRP A 22 9.91 -6.59 10.80
CA TRP A 22 8.80 -6.93 9.92
C TRP A 22 9.31 -7.99 8.95
N LYS A 23 8.57 -9.11 8.83
CA LYS A 23 9.03 -10.31 8.11
C LYS A 23 8.00 -10.83 7.13
N ILE A 24 7.04 -10.01 6.74
CA ILE A 24 5.94 -10.45 5.86
C ILE A 24 5.91 -9.74 4.51
N SER A 25 6.82 -8.79 4.27
CA SER A 25 6.88 -8.02 3.03
C SER A 25 8.07 -8.41 2.15
N CYS A 26 7.87 -8.38 0.84
CA CYS A 26 8.91 -8.40 -0.18
C CYS A 26 8.94 -7.05 -0.90
N TYR A 27 10.08 -6.35 -0.87
CA TYR A 27 10.20 -4.99 -1.39
C TYR A 27 10.65 -5.01 -2.85
N LEU A 28 9.96 -4.26 -3.70
CA LEU A 28 10.26 -4.06 -5.12
C LEU A 28 11.04 -2.76 -5.32
N GLU A 29 10.73 -1.75 -4.51
CA GLU A 29 11.40 -0.44 -4.47
C GLU A 29 11.55 -0.03 -3.00
N VAL A 30 12.70 0.54 -2.63
CA VAL A 30 13.01 0.95 -1.25
C VAL A 30 13.40 2.42 -1.25
N MET A 31 12.82 3.18 -0.32
CA MET A 31 13.06 4.61 -0.18
C MET A 31 14.52 4.91 0.21
N SER A 32 15.09 5.96 -0.38
CA SER A 32 16.41 6.50 0.00
C SER A 32 16.41 6.94 1.47
N GLY A 33 17.39 6.51 2.25
CA GLY A 33 17.48 6.79 3.69
C GLY A 33 17.27 5.58 4.60
N GLY A 34 17.07 4.38 4.02
CA GLY A 34 17.42 3.12 4.67
C GLY A 34 16.44 2.59 5.71
N VAL A 35 15.14 2.91 5.64
CA VAL A 35 14.14 2.21 6.45
C VAL A 35 12.91 1.90 5.58
N PRO A 36 12.63 0.62 5.29
CA PRO A 36 13.35 -0.57 5.76
C PRO A 36 14.75 -0.72 5.15
N THR A 37 15.69 -1.30 5.91
CA THR A 37 17.02 -1.69 5.42
C THR A 37 16.95 -3.03 4.67
N THR A 38 16.69 -2.98 3.37
CA THR A 38 16.73 -4.18 2.51
C THR A 38 17.10 -3.81 1.07
N ASN A 39 17.50 -4.82 0.31
CA ASN A 39 17.67 -4.68 -1.14
C ASN A 39 16.34 -4.98 -1.85
N PRO A 40 15.96 -4.20 -2.86
CA PRO A 40 14.77 -4.49 -3.66
C PRO A 40 14.93 -5.81 -4.43
N ASN A 41 13.85 -6.57 -4.53
CA ASN A 41 13.71 -7.70 -5.43
C ASN A 41 13.43 -7.18 -6.86
N LEU A 42 14.50 -6.98 -7.63
CA LEU A 42 14.44 -6.41 -8.98
C LEU A 42 13.70 -7.31 -9.97
N GLU A 43 13.83 -8.64 -9.83
CA GLU A 43 13.13 -9.59 -10.70
C GLU A 43 11.61 -9.50 -10.51
N LEU A 44 11.15 -9.46 -9.25
CA LEU A 44 9.73 -9.29 -8.95
C LEU A 44 9.23 -7.90 -9.37
N ARG A 45 10.05 -6.86 -9.21
CA ARG A 45 9.72 -5.51 -9.68
C ARG A 45 9.47 -5.50 -11.19
N ASP A 46 10.38 -6.10 -11.96
CA ASP A 46 10.30 -6.11 -13.42
C ASP A 46 9.07 -6.92 -13.90
N LEU A 47 8.73 -8.01 -13.19
CA LEU A 47 7.49 -8.77 -13.42
C LEU A 47 6.23 -7.92 -13.17
N PHE A 48 6.25 -7.08 -12.13
CA PHE A 48 5.10 -6.25 -11.75
C PHE A 48 5.05 -4.90 -12.48
N LEU A 49 6.06 -4.56 -13.28
CA LEU A 49 6.18 -3.24 -13.91
C LEU A 49 4.90 -2.79 -14.66
N PRO A 50 4.21 -3.63 -15.46
CA PRO A 50 2.96 -3.21 -16.11
C PRO A 50 1.84 -2.81 -15.14
N LEU A 51 1.76 -3.49 -14.00
CA LEU A 51 0.81 -3.14 -12.94
C LEU A 51 1.22 -1.83 -12.26
N LEU A 52 2.51 -1.67 -11.94
CA LEU A 52 3.04 -0.46 -11.31
C LEU A 52 2.80 0.78 -12.17
N GLU A 53 3.08 0.71 -13.48
CA GLU A 53 2.83 1.82 -14.41
C GLU A 53 1.33 2.15 -14.54
N THR A 54 0.47 1.15 -14.39
CA THR A 54 -0.99 1.36 -14.37
C THR A 54 -1.41 2.08 -13.08
N CYS A 55 -0.84 1.69 -11.94
CA CYS A 55 -1.07 2.35 -10.66
C CYS A 55 -0.59 3.80 -10.67
N ASP A 56 0.55 4.09 -11.30
CA ASP A 56 1.05 5.46 -11.45
C ASP A 56 0.00 6.34 -12.15
N LYS A 57 -0.54 5.87 -13.28
CA LYS A 57 -1.56 6.59 -14.05
C LYS A 57 -2.82 6.80 -13.23
N LEU A 58 -3.31 5.76 -12.57
CA LEU A 58 -4.53 5.85 -11.74
C LEU A 58 -4.34 6.78 -10.55
N PHE A 59 -3.17 6.74 -9.90
CA PHE A 59 -2.85 7.63 -8.78
C PHE A 59 -2.79 9.09 -9.23
N ILE A 60 -2.18 9.39 -10.39
CA ILE A 60 -2.18 10.73 -10.99
C ILE A 60 -3.62 11.24 -11.18
N GLU A 61 -4.49 10.43 -11.78
CA GLU A 61 -5.88 10.82 -12.03
C GLU A 61 -6.66 11.03 -10.73
N TRP A 62 -6.54 10.10 -9.79
CA TRP A 62 -7.17 10.22 -8.48
C TRP A 62 -6.68 11.47 -7.73
N TYR A 63 -5.37 11.74 -7.72
CA TYR A 63 -4.78 12.88 -7.04
C TYR A 63 -5.25 14.21 -7.64
N ARG A 64 -5.35 14.29 -8.97
CA ARG A 64 -5.92 15.46 -9.67
C ARG A 64 -7.37 15.70 -9.26
N GLN A 65 -8.19 14.65 -9.22
CA GLN A 65 -9.59 14.75 -8.81
C GLN A 65 -9.72 15.23 -7.36
N GLN A 66 -8.94 14.67 -6.44
CA GLN A 66 -8.93 15.07 -5.03
C GLN A 66 -8.63 16.57 -4.87
N LYS A 67 -7.61 17.08 -5.58
CA LYS A 67 -7.25 18.51 -5.53
C LYS A 67 -8.27 19.41 -6.20
N ALA A 68 -8.90 18.95 -7.28
CA ALA A 68 -10.00 19.66 -7.92
C ALA A 68 -11.17 19.88 -6.97
N CYS A 69 -11.53 18.85 -6.18
CA CYS A 69 -12.59 18.93 -5.19
C CYS A 69 -12.23 19.79 -3.97
N ASN A 70 -10.94 19.89 -3.62
CA ASN A 70 -10.50 20.54 -2.39
C ASN A 70 -10.02 22.00 -2.54
N ASN A 71 -9.63 22.47 -3.74
CA ASN A 71 -9.20 23.87 -3.91
C ASN A 71 -9.14 24.34 -5.38
N ASN A 72 -10.06 25.24 -5.78
CA ASN A 72 -10.05 25.90 -7.11
C ASN A 72 -8.78 26.77 -7.37
N SER A 73 -8.08 27.20 -6.32
CA SER A 73 -6.88 28.02 -6.39
C SER A 73 -5.63 27.24 -6.87
N VAL A 74 -5.56 25.93 -6.58
CA VAL A 74 -4.46 25.04 -6.98
C VAL A 74 -4.55 24.71 -8.48
N MET A 75 -5.76 24.45 -8.98
CA MET A 75 -6.03 24.34 -10.43
C MET A 75 -5.63 25.61 -11.20
N LYS A 76 -5.86 26.79 -10.61
CA LYS A 76 -5.40 28.06 -11.21
C LYS A 76 -3.87 28.13 -11.28
N LYS A 77 -3.13 27.73 -10.24
CA LYS A 77 -1.66 27.68 -10.29
C LYS A 77 -1.11 26.66 -11.30
N MET A 78 -1.78 25.52 -11.47
CA MET A 78 -1.42 24.54 -12.50
C MET A 78 -1.67 25.06 -13.93
N LYS A 79 -2.72 25.88 -14.13
CA LYS A 79 -3.02 26.50 -15.44
C LYS A 79 -2.23 27.78 -15.74
N VAL A 80 -1.78 28.53 -14.73
CA VAL A 80 -1.15 29.86 -14.91
C VAL A 80 0.29 29.79 -15.44
N ASN A 81 0.97 28.65 -15.35
CA ASN A 81 2.35 28.51 -15.82
C ASN A 81 2.51 28.18 -17.32
N GLY A 82 1.44 28.13 -18.11
CA GLY A 82 1.49 28.12 -19.59
C GLY A 82 2.13 26.89 -20.26
N ASN A 83 2.85 26.06 -19.50
CA ASN A 83 3.19 24.70 -19.84
C ASN A 83 2.27 23.81 -18.99
N ASP A 84 1.50 22.93 -19.62
CA ASP A 84 0.89 21.78 -18.95
C ASP A 84 2.03 20.92 -18.39
N GLY A 85 2.55 21.32 -17.22
CA GLY A 85 3.52 20.53 -16.48
C GLY A 85 2.84 19.23 -16.13
N GLU A 86 3.12 18.20 -16.91
CA GLU A 86 2.60 16.86 -16.70
C GLU A 86 2.91 16.48 -15.25
N LEU A 87 1.87 16.36 -14.43
CA LEU A 87 2.00 15.96 -13.03
C LEU A 87 2.70 14.60 -13.01
N LYS A 88 3.90 14.54 -12.45
CA LYS A 88 4.70 13.32 -12.37
C LYS A 88 4.60 12.73 -10.97
N VAL A 89 4.70 11.42 -10.92
CA VAL A 89 4.73 10.65 -9.67
C VAL A 89 6.05 9.92 -9.57
N ASN A 90 6.56 9.84 -8.35
CA ASN A 90 7.63 8.92 -8.01
C ASN A 90 7.12 7.89 -7.02
N ARG A 91 7.39 6.61 -7.28
CA ARG A 91 7.24 5.55 -6.28
C ARG A 91 8.42 5.62 -5.32
N LEU A 92 8.15 6.04 -4.09
CA LEU A 92 9.17 6.07 -3.03
C LEU A 92 9.47 4.68 -2.50
N MET A 93 8.45 3.84 -2.40
CA MET A 93 8.55 2.49 -1.86
C MET A 93 7.42 1.65 -2.41
N THR A 94 7.75 0.42 -2.80
CA THR A 94 6.79 -0.55 -3.31
C THR A 94 7.08 -1.88 -2.68
N PHE A 95 6.08 -2.54 -2.12
CA PHE A 95 6.23 -3.86 -1.52
C PHE A 95 4.96 -4.68 -1.60
N ILE A 96 5.13 -6.00 -1.64
CA ILE A 96 4.05 -6.95 -1.50
C ILE A 96 4.10 -7.50 -0.08
N THR A 97 3.00 -7.41 0.66
CA THR A 97 2.88 -7.90 2.03
C THR A 97 1.93 -9.10 2.10
N ARG A 98 2.22 -10.02 3.02
CA ARG A 98 1.47 -11.26 3.24
C ARG A 98 0.97 -11.36 4.68
N TYR A 99 -0.32 -11.19 4.88
CA TYR A 99 -0.92 -11.45 6.19
C TYR A 99 -1.26 -12.93 6.35
N THR A 100 -0.99 -13.48 7.54
CA THR A 100 -1.30 -14.86 7.95
C THR A 100 -1.94 -14.86 9.34
N PRO A 101 -2.61 -15.93 9.79
CA PRO A 101 -3.18 -16.00 11.14
C PRO A 101 -2.13 -16.05 12.26
N ASN A 102 -0.83 -16.18 11.92
CA ASN A 102 0.24 -16.30 12.89
C ASN A 102 0.38 -15.03 13.75
N PRO A 103 0.69 -15.16 15.05
CA PRO A 103 0.99 -14.03 15.93
C PRO A 103 1.96 -13.01 15.32
N GLY A 104 1.49 -11.78 15.14
CA GLY A 104 2.31 -10.68 14.60
C GLY A 104 2.33 -10.57 13.07
N GLU A 105 1.65 -11.46 12.36
CA GLU A 105 1.50 -11.43 10.90
C GLU A 105 0.05 -11.13 10.45
N GLN A 106 -0.88 -10.98 11.39
CA GLN A 106 -2.31 -10.97 11.05
C GLN A 106 -2.80 -9.63 10.50
N ALA A 107 -2.15 -8.55 10.92
CA ALA A 107 -2.64 -7.19 10.76
C ALA A 107 -1.48 -6.20 10.67
N LEU A 108 -1.79 -5.01 10.18
CA LEU A 108 -0.96 -3.82 10.38
C LEU A 108 -1.79 -2.81 11.16
N LEU A 109 -1.43 -2.63 12.44
CA LEU A 109 -2.17 -1.79 13.38
C LEU A 109 -2.33 -0.35 12.89
N LYS A 110 -3.33 0.34 13.43
CA LYS A 110 -3.68 1.73 13.13
C LYS A 110 -2.45 2.65 13.00
N HIS A 111 -2.28 3.24 11.82
CA HIS A 111 -1.16 4.11 11.46
C HIS A 111 -1.55 5.15 10.40
N ILE A 112 -0.62 6.06 10.10
CA ILE A 112 -0.64 6.93 8.91
C ILE A 112 0.59 6.58 8.09
N ASP A 113 0.43 6.45 6.78
CA ASP A 113 1.52 6.12 5.87
C ASP A 113 2.61 7.20 5.82
N GLY A 114 3.86 6.75 5.74
CA GLY A 114 5.02 7.58 5.43
C GLY A 114 5.33 8.73 6.39
N ALA A 115 4.60 8.89 7.50
CA ALA A 115 4.76 9.95 8.50
C ALA A 115 5.00 11.36 7.89
N GLY A 116 4.27 11.69 6.82
CA GLY A 116 4.36 12.98 6.13
C GLY A 116 5.42 13.09 5.02
N LYS A 117 6.09 11.98 4.67
CA LYS A 117 7.03 11.91 3.53
C LYS A 117 6.37 11.48 2.21
N VAL A 118 5.11 11.05 2.26
CA VAL A 118 4.34 10.57 1.10
C VAL A 118 3.20 11.54 0.83
N ASP A 119 2.85 11.72 -0.44
CA ASP A 119 1.65 12.47 -0.86
C ASP A 119 0.41 11.58 -0.93
N GLY A 120 0.60 10.27 -0.96
CA GLY A 120 -0.45 9.26 -0.84
C GLY A 120 0.09 7.86 -1.08
N SER A 121 -0.80 6.88 -0.94
CA SER A 121 -0.49 5.48 -1.19
C SER A 121 -1.59 4.79 -1.99
N VAL A 122 -1.19 3.68 -2.62
CA VAL A 122 -2.10 2.76 -3.30
C VAL A 122 -1.95 1.39 -2.66
N VAL A 123 -3.08 0.78 -2.30
CA VAL A 123 -3.15 -0.61 -1.84
C VAL A 123 -3.98 -1.41 -2.83
N ILE A 124 -3.42 -2.50 -3.36
CA ILE A 124 -4.11 -3.41 -4.26
C ILE A 124 -4.28 -4.76 -3.56
N ALA A 125 -5.51 -5.22 -3.54
CA ALA A 125 -5.89 -6.55 -3.12
C ALA A 125 -5.42 -7.60 -4.14
N LEU A 126 -4.32 -8.29 -3.86
CA LEU A 126 -3.79 -9.31 -4.77
C LEU A 126 -4.61 -10.61 -4.69
N PRO A 127 -4.61 -11.43 -5.77
CA PRO A 127 -5.24 -12.74 -5.75
C PRO A 127 -4.68 -13.65 -4.66
N MET A 128 -5.55 -14.53 -4.17
CA MET A 128 -5.15 -15.67 -3.34
C MET A 128 -4.22 -16.60 -4.12
N ASP A 129 -3.22 -17.13 -3.44
CA ASP A 129 -2.39 -18.23 -3.94
C ASP A 129 -3.23 -19.51 -4.03
N LYS A 130 -3.49 -19.97 -5.26
CA LYS A 130 -4.25 -21.21 -5.54
C LYS A 130 -3.35 -22.41 -5.82
N TRP A 131 -2.03 -22.25 -5.74
CA TRP A 131 -1.07 -23.22 -6.27
C TRP A 131 -0.19 -23.83 -5.18
N SER A 132 0.08 -23.13 -4.07
CA SER A 132 0.88 -23.70 -2.96
C SER A 132 0.12 -24.71 -2.11
N SER A 133 -1.21 -24.61 -2.04
CA SER A 133 -2.05 -25.45 -1.19
C SER A 133 -3.51 -25.46 -1.67
N THR A 134 -4.38 -26.16 -0.95
CA THR A 134 -5.81 -26.23 -1.25
C THR A 134 -6.51 -24.88 -0.97
N LEU A 135 -7.64 -24.66 -1.65
CA LEU A 135 -8.48 -23.49 -1.42
C LEU A 135 -8.88 -23.34 0.06
N GLU A 136 -9.18 -24.45 0.74
CA GLU A 136 -9.57 -24.43 2.15
C GLU A 136 -8.45 -23.90 3.07
N VAL A 137 -7.19 -24.17 2.71
CA VAL A 137 -6.01 -23.74 3.48
C VAL A 137 -5.68 -22.28 3.17
N ASN A 138 -5.70 -21.88 1.90
CA ASN A 138 -5.26 -20.55 1.49
C ASN A 138 -6.37 -19.49 1.53
N SER A 139 -7.64 -19.89 1.53
CA SER A 139 -8.76 -18.95 1.58
C SER A 139 -8.88 -18.26 2.93
N PHE A 140 -9.04 -16.94 2.85
CA PHE A 140 -9.35 -16.05 3.96
C PHE A 140 -10.81 -15.56 3.92
N ASP A 141 -11.64 -16.09 3.02
CA ASP A 141 -13.01 -15.60 2.81
C ASP A 141 -13.84 -15.70 4.10
N GLY A 142 -14.40 -14.57 4.54
CA GLY A 142 -15.16 -14.48 5.80
C GLY A 142 -14.30 -14.48 7.08
N HIS A 143 -12.97 -14.40 6.96
CA HIS A 143 -12.03 -14.49 8.07
C HIS A 143 -11.20 -13.21 8.30
N GLY A 144 -11.66 -12.06 7.80
CA GLY A 144 -11.04 -10.74 7.98
C GLY A 144 -10.25 -10.26 6.76
N GLY A 145 -9.24 -9.42 6.97
CA GLY A 145 -8.29 -9.00 5.91
C GLY A 145 -8.74 -7.80 5.07
N GLY A 146 -9.74 -7.08 5.57
CA GLY A 146 -10.18 -5.79 5.06
C GLY A 146 -9.28 -4.62 5.48
N LEU A 147 -9.79 -3.41 5.25
CA LEU A 147 -9.21 -2.15 5.68
C LEU A 147 -10.22 -1.36 6.51
N THR A 148 -9.75 -0.82 7.64
CA THR A 148 -10.54 0.11 8.45
C THR A 148 -9.90 1.51 8.39
N PHE A 149 -10.74 2.53 8.20
CA PHE A 149 -10.33 3.95 8.11
C PHE A 149 -11.02 4.79 9.18
N TRP A 150 -10.35 5.87 9.58
CA TRP A 150 -10.88 6.88 10.50
C TRP A 150 -10.76 8.28 9.88
N ASP A 151 -11.87 9.01 9.81
CA ASP A 151 -11.97 10.32 9.15
C ASP A 151 -11.47 11.51 10.00
N GLY A 152 -11.02 11.24 11.24
CA GLY A 152 -10.54 12.24 12.19
C GLY A 152 -11.62 13.14 12.79
N ARG A 153 -12.90 13.00 12.40
CA ARG A 153 -14.04 13.76 12.96
C ARG A 153 -14.94 12.82 13.75
N GLY A 154 -14.49 12.51 14.96
CA GLY A 154 -15.17 11.57 15.86
C GLY A 154 -14.47 10.20 15.89
N ARG A 155 -15.18 9.19 16.37
CA ARG A 155 -14.70 7.79 16.40
C ARG A 155 -15.36 6.94 15.32
N GLN A 156 -15.81 7.55 14.21
CA GLN A 156 -16.48 6.79 13.16
C GLN A 156 -15.46 5.92 12.44
N GLU A 157 -15.74 4.62 12.42
CA GLU A 157 -14.93 3.62 11.75
C GLU A 157 -15.61 3.26 10.43
N ILE A 158 -14.84 3.30 9.35
CA ILE A 158 -15.32 2.93 8.03
C ILE A 158 -14.58 1.66 7.62
N HIS A 159 -15.32 0.55 7.55
CA HIS A 159 -14.77 -0.76 7.21
C HIS A 159 -14.99 -1.08 5.74
N TYR A 160 -13.95 -1.63 5.10
CA TYR A 160 -13.97 -2.12 3.72
C TYR A 160 -13.43 -3.54 3.68
N ASP A 161 -14.24 -4.48 3.19
CA ASP A 161 -13.90 -5.92 3.11
C ASP A 161 -12.70 -6.22 2.16
N THR A 162 -12.42 -5.34 1.21
CA THR A 162 -11.37 -5.47 0.17
C THR A 162 -11.34 -6.81 -0.58
N ARG A 163 -12.03 -6.87 -1.72
CA ARG A 163 -12.05 -8.04 -2.59
C ARG A 163 -10.82 -8.08 -3.49
N VAL A 164 -10.49 -9.26 -4.01
CA VAL A 164 -9.41 -9.42 -4.99
C VAL A 164 -9.62 -8.47 -6.18
N GLY A 165 -8.58 -7.71 -6.53
CA GLY A 165 -8.63 -6.71 -7.60
C GLY A 165 -9.06 -5.33 -7.16
N ASP A 166 -9.59 -5.17 -5.93
CA ASP A 166 -9.89 -3.85 -5.39
C ASP A 166 -8.62 -3.01 -5.26
N VAL A 167 -8.76 -1.73 -5.59
CA VAL A 167 -7.70 -0.72 -5.47
C VAL A 167 -8.17 0.35 -4.51
N CYS A 168 -7.40 0.58 -3.46
CA CYS A 168 -7.63 1.63 -2.49
C CYS A 168 -6.58 2.73 -2.65
N PHE A 169 -7.04 3.98 -2.75
CA PHE A 169 -6.19 5.16 -2.76
C PHE A 169 -6.30 5.86 -1.41
N ILE A 170 -5.17 6.11 -0.77
CA ILE A 170 -5.11 6.68 0.58
C ILE A 170 -4.32 7.99 0.53
N ASP A 171 -4.92 9.06 1.07
CA ASP A 171 -4.27 10.38 1.15
C ASP A 171 -3.27 10.44 2.30
N ARG A 172 -2.33 11.38 2.25
CA ARG A 172 -1.14 11.51 3.14
C ARG A 172 -1.42 11.58 4.64
N ALA A 173 -2.66 11.82 5.06
CA ALA A 173 -3.03 12.09 6.45
C ALA A 173 -4.28 11.30 6.87
N VAL A 174 -4.41 10.07 6.38
CA VAL A 174 -5.53 9.19 6.71
C VAL A 174 -5.08 8.10 7.68
N TRP A 175 -5.71 8.06 8.86
CA TRP A 175 -5.56 6.96 9.78
C TRP A 175 -6.25 5.73 9.22
N HIS A 176 -5.53 4.62 9.14
CA HIS A 176 -6.06 3.36 8.66
C HIS A 176 -5.33 2.15 9.24
N GLN A 177 -5.89 0.96 9.03
CA GLN A 177 -5.41 -0.32 9.52
C GLN A 177 -5.71 -1.40 8.50
N ALA A 178 -4.81 -2.39 8.37
CA ALA A 178 -5.13 -3.68 7.78
C ALA A 178 -5.74 -4.58 8.86
N ASP A 179 -6.98 -5.00 8.64
CA ASP A 179 -7.75 -5.76 9.64
C ASP A 179 -7.20 -7.18 9.80
N PRO A 180 -7.22 -7.71 11.03
CA PRO A 180 -6.65 -9.02 11.31
C PRO A 180 -7.33 -10.12 10.49
N ILE A 181 -6.52 -11.02 9.93
CA ILE A 181 -7.03 -12.29 9.42
C ILE A 181 -6.91 -13.40 10.44
N THR A 182 -7.88 -14.32 10.44
CA THR A 182 -7.91 -15.48 11.35
C THR A 182 -7.72 -16.82 10.63
N LYS A 183 -7.76 -16.82 9.30
CA LYS A 183 -7.54 -17.99 8.44
C LYS A 183 -6.92 -17.55 7.11
N GLY A 184 -6.25 -18.48 6.43
CA GLY A 184 -5.83 -18.30 5.04
C GLY A 184 -4.59 -17.43 4.88
N THR A 185 -4.44 -16.85 3.69
CA THR A 185 -3.37 -15.90 3.39
C THR A 185 -3.91 -14.73 2.59
N ARG A 186 -3.62 -13.51 3.06
CA ARG A 186 -4.01 -12.27 2.37
C ARG A 186 -2.79 -11.57 1.82
N TRP A 187 -2.76 -11.41 0.50
CA TRP A 187 -1.71 -10.67 -0.20
C TRP A 187 -2.18 -9.27 -0.60
N ALA A 188 -1.31 -8.29 -0.41
CA ALA A 188 -1.55 -6.91 -0.87
C ALA A 188 -0.28 -6.31 -1.46
N LEU A 189 -0.43 -5.58 -2.56
CA LEU A 189 0.62 -4.71 -3.10
C LEU A 189 0.39 -3.31 -2.53
N VAL A 190 1.44 -2.70 -1.97
CA VAL A 190 1.41 -1.35 -1.41
C VAL A 190 2.44 -0.49 -2.13
N ILE A 191 2.03 0.69 -2.57
CA ILE A 191 2.88 1.67 -3.25
C ILE A 191 2.77 3.01 -2.54
N PHE A 192 3.90 3.60 -2.18
CA PHE A 192 3.99 4.95 -1.62
C PHE A 192 4.46 5.94 -2.66
N TYR A 193 3.71 7.03 -2.84
CA TYR A 193 3.94 8.02 -3.88
C TYR A 193 4.34 9.39 -3.32
N THR A 194 5.12 10.11 -4.11
CA THR A 194 5.26 11.58 -4.04
C THR A 194 4.95 12.19 -5.39
N ILE A 195 4.41 13.40 -5.38
CA ILE A 195 4.18 14.23 -6.56
C ILE A 195 5.40 15.12 -6.81
N GLN A 196 5.76 15.30 -8.08
CA GLN A 196 6.76 16.27 -8.54
C GLN A 196 6.12 17.47 -9.26
#